data_AF-A0A0B4FE03-F1
#
_entry.id   AF-A0A0B4FE03-F1
#
_cell.length_a   1.000
_cell.length_b   1.000
_cell.length_c   1.000
_cell.angle_alpha   90.00
_cell.angle_beta   90.00
_cell.angle_gamma   90.00
#
_symmetry.space_group_name_H-M   'P 1'
#
loop_
_entity.id
_entity.type
_entity.pdbx_description
1 polymer ?
#
loop_
_entity_poly.entity_id
_entity_poly.type
_entity_poly.pdbx_seq_one_letter_code
_entity_poly.pdbx_strand_id
1 'polypeptide(L)'
;MYVVTQPELIQKVQKQYKTLAFPPIEAKFASTVCGASLEAQAILAKNVNGDEGDFGLSMESYAAMRAALKPGSLLDDMNRVMVQEIAKSLDLLQPPEGESRRIGMNAWLKDTITTATTRSVYGPMNPYDDKAVADAFWKFESGLMSILVGVLPSITARKPIAARNKVAKAFEAYYNAGGVQKASALAQKRYQAEVNNNIPLEDIARYEVGGSIAILVNTAPAAFWTLLLLHSHPGLLGDIREDAAAMTASCGWRMLAIAERFAPVPLGVK
;
A
#
# COMPACT_ATOMS: atom_id res chain seq x y z
N MET A 1 -9.57 -26.42 9.39
CA MET A 1 -8.93 -25.16 9.81
C MET A 1 -8.74 -25.23 11.32
N TYR A 2 -7.50 -25.14 11.80
CA TYR A 2 -7.21 -25.07 13.24
C TYR A 2 -7.12 -23.60 13.65
N VAL A 3 -7.74 -23.25 14.78
CA VAL A 3 -7.76 -21.87 15.29
C VAL A 3 -6.97 -21.82 16.60
N VAL A 4 -5.90 -21.02 16.63
CA VAL A 4 -5.04 -20.85 17.80
C VAL A 4 -5.32 -19.50 18.44
N THR A 5 -5.86 -19.50 19.66
CA THR A 5 -6.33 -18.28 20.35
C THR A 5 -5.50 -17.91 21.58
N GLN A 6 -4.58 -18.77 22.03
CA GLN A 6 -3.71 -18.52 23.18
C GLN A 6 -2.41 -17.81 22.75
N PRO A 7 -2.05 -16.63 23.31
CA PRO A 7 -0.86 -15.87 22.93
C PRO A 7 0.45 -16.68 22.99
N GLU A 8 0.62 -17.52 24.00
CA GLU A 8 1.78 -18.39 24.19
C GLU A 8 1.89 -19.46 23.10
N LEU A 9 0.78 -19.90 22.51
CA LEU A 9 0.76 -20.83 21.39
C LEU A 9 1.01 -20.13 20.06
N ILE A 10 0.52 -18.89 19.88
CA ILE A 10 0.76 -18.11 18.66
C ILE A 10 2.26 -17.96 18.38
N GLN A 11 3.04 -17.61 19.41
CA GLN A 11 4.50 -17.48 19.29
C GLN A 11 5.19 -18.79 18.92
N LYS A 12 4.71 -19.92 19.49
CA LYS A 12 5.24 -21.25 19.16
C LYS A 12 4.95 -21.62 17.71
N VAL A 13 3.73 -21.35 17.24
CA VAL A 13 3.29 -21.61 15.86
C VAL A 13 4.07 -20.79 14.85
N GLN A 14 4.22 -19.47 15.07
CA GLN A 14 4.95 -18.58 14.14
C GLN A 14 6.42 -18.98 13.96
N LYS A 15 7.05 -19.57 14.98
CA LYS A 15 8.43 -20.09 14.88
C LYS A 15 8.54 -21.34 14.02
N GLN A 16 7.44 -22.06 13.76
CA GLN A 16 7.42 -23.28 12.93
C GLN A 16 7.21 -22.96 11.45
N TYR A 17 7.76 -21.85 10.95
CA TYR A 17 7.47 -21.31 9.61
C TYR A 17 7.81 -22.25 8.44
N LYS A 18 8.68 -23.25 8.65
CA LYS A 18 8.96 -24.30 7.64
C LYS A 18 7.89 -25.39 7.62
N THR A 19 7.44 -25.84 8.79
CA THR A 19 6.43 -26.90 8.93
C THR A 19 5.01 -26.37 8.71
N LEU A 20 4.74 -25.17 9.20
CA LEU A 20 3.48 -24.44 9.04
C LEU A 20 3.70 -23.32 8.02
N ALA A 21 3.99 -23.73 6.79
CA ALA A 21 4.36 -22.85 5.68
C ALA A 21 3.22 -21.93 5.25
N PHE A 22 3.47 -20.63 5.26
CA PHE A 22 2.59 -19.60 4.70
C PHE A 22 2.81 -19.32 3.20
N PRO A 23 4.05 -19.32 2.66
CA PRO A 23 4.29 -18.95 1.26
C PRO A 23 3.44 -19.70 0.21
N PRO A 24 3.16 -21.02 0.35
CA PRO A 24 2.26 -21.70 -0.60
C PRO A 24 0.83 -21.14 -0.62
N ILE A 25 0.32 -20.69 0.53
CA ILE A 25 -1.01 -20.07 0.63
C ILE A 25 -0.98 -18.70 -0.03
N GLU A 26 0.05 -17.91 0.24
CA GLU A 26 0.26 -16.60 -0.37
C GLU A 26 0.37 -16.70 -1.90
N ALA A 27 1.15 -17.66 -2.42
CA ALA A 27 1.28 -17.87 -3.86
C ALA A 27 -0.05 -18.17 -4.53
N LYS A 28 -0.86 -19.07 -3.96
CA LYS A 28 -2.21 -19.38 -4.46
C LYS A 28 -3.13 -18.15 -4.46
N PHE A 29 -3.05 -17.34 -3.40
CA PHE A 29 -3.80 -16.09 -3.31
C PHE A 29 -3.35 -15.10 -4.39
N ALA A 30 -2.04 -14.87 -4.50
CA ALA A 30 -1.45 -13.96 -5.49
C ALA A 30 -1.84 -14.35 -6.91
N SER A 31 -1.74 -15.63 -7.28
CA SER A 31 -2.15 -16.12 -8.60
C SER A 31 -3.61 -15.79 -8.94
N THR A 32 -4.52 -16.03 -7.99
CA THR A 32 -5.96 -15.83 -8.16
C THR A 32 -6.30 -14.34 -8.25
N VAL A 33 -5.79 -13.58 -7.29
CA VAL A 33 -6.10 -12.16 -7.12
C VAL A 33 -5.52 -11.35 -8.27
N CYS A 34 -4.25 -11.56 -8.61
CA CYS A 34 -3.57 -10.86 -9.71
C CYS A 34 -4.04 -11.36 -11.09
N GLY A 35 -4.58 -12.57 -11.18
CA GLY A 35 -5.01 -13.17 -12.44
C GLY A 35 -3.84 -13.54 -13.35
N ALA A 36 -2.74 -13.99 -12.75
CA ALA A 36 -1.52 -14.38 -13.45
C ALA A 36 -1.75 -15.57 -14.38
N SER A 37 -0.98 -15.64 -15.48
CA SER A 37 -0.99 -16.76 -16.42
C SER A 37 -0.56 -18.08 -15.75
N LEU A 38 -0.91 -19.22 -16.36
CA LEU A 38 -0.47 -20.53 -15.85
C LEU A 38 1.06 -20.68 -15.84
N GLU A 39 1.76 -20.02 -16.77
CA GLU A 39 3.22 -19.99 -16.83
C GLU A 39 3.79 -19.25 -15.61
N ALA A 40 3.32 -18.02 -15.35
CA ALA A 40 3.76 -17.25 -14.19
C ALA A 40 3.39 -17.93 -12.85
N GLN A 41 2.28 -18.67 -12.81
CA GLN A 41 1.90 -19.49 -11.66
C GLN A 41 2.88 -20.64 -11.43
N ALA A 42 3.30 -21.33 -12.49
CA ALA A 42 4.27 -22.41 -12.39
C ALA A 42 5.64 -21.90 -11.92
N ILE A 43 6.06 -20.71 -12.38
CA ILE A 43 7.29 -20.06 -11.92
C ILE A 43 7.19 -19.68 -10.43
N LEU A 44 6.07 -19.08 -10.00
CA LEU A 44 5.84 -18.71 -8.60
C LEU A 44 5.79 -19.94 -7.67
N ALA A 45 5.26 -21.07 -8.15
CA ALA A 45 5.16 -22.30 -7.38
C ALA A 45 6.53 -23.00 -7.19
N LYS A 46 7.54 -22.69 -8.01
CA LYS A 46 8.86 -23.29 -7.93
C LYS A 46 9.55 -22.87 -6.62
N ASN A 47 9.94 -23.87 -5.81
CA ASN A 47 10.59 -23.67 -4.52
C ASN A 47 9.90 -22.62 -3.62
N VAL A 48 8.56 -22.57 -3.67
CA VAL A 48 7.78 -21.50 -3.02
C VAL A 48 8.01 -21.41 -1.51
N ASN A 49 8.35 -22.53 -0.86
CA ASN A 49 8.64 -22.60 0.58
C ASN A 49 10.14 -22.52 0.92
N GLY A 50 11.02 -22.46 -0.09
CA GLY A 50 12.47 -22.43 0.12
C GLY A 50 13.09 -23.75 0.60
N ASP A 51 12.37 -24.88 0.48
CA ASP A 51 12.84 -26.19 0.96
C ASP A 51 14.03 -26.72 0.15
N GLU A 52 14.19 -26.29 -1.10
CA GLU A 52 15.30 -26.66 -1.99
C GLU A 52 16.48 -25.69 -1.91
N GLY A 53 16.40 -24.63 -1.09
CA GLY A 53 17.43 -23.60 -0.91
C GLY A 53 16.89 -22.17 -1.09
N ASP A 54 17.79 -21.19 -1.01
CA ASP A 54 17.46 -19.75 -1.07
C ASP A 54 17.35 -19.22 -2.51
N PHE A 55 16.46 -19.82 -3.31
CA PHE A 55 16.22 -19.40 -4.71
C PHE A 55 14.74 -19.44 -5.08
N GLY A 56 14.41 -18.78 -6.19
CA GLY A 56 13.06 -18.77 -6.74
C GLY A 56 12.28 -17.52 -6.36
N LEU A 57 11.22 -17.26 -7.12
CA LEU A 57 10.55 -15.97 -7.13
C LEU A 57 10.13 -15.49 -5.73
N SER A 58 9.47 -16.34 -4.94
CA SER A 58 8.98 -15.93 -3.61
C SER A 58 10.12 -15.50 -2.68
N MET A 59 11.19 -16.29 -2.61
CA MET A 59 12.32 -16.05 -1.73
C MET A 59 13.10 -14.80 -2.15
N GLU A 60 13.34 -14.66 -3.46
CA GLU A 60 14.05 -13.52 -4.03
C GLU A 60 13.23 -12.22 -3.89
N SER A 61 11.92 -12.26 -4.10
CA SER A 61 11.02 -11.12 -3.87
C SER A 61 11.02 -10.69 -2.40
N TYR A 62 10.95 -11.62 -1.44
CA TYR A 62 11.04 -11.27 -0.02
C TYR A 62 12.39 -10.62 0.33
N ALA A 63 13.50 -11.18 -0.16
CA ALA A 63 14.83 -10.62 0.06
C ALA A 63 14.95 -9.21 -0.55
N ALA A 64 14.47 -9.03 -1.79
CA ALA A 64 14.44 -7.77 -2.50
C ALA A 64 13.67 -6.68 -1.74
N MET A 65 12.45 -6.99 -1.30
CA MET A 65 11.61 -6.05 -0.54
C MET A 65 12.22 -5.71 0.83
N ARG A 66 12.69 -6.70 1.58
CA ARG A 66 13.35 -6.46 2.88
C ARG A 66 14.60 -5.60 2.74
N ALA A 67 15.39 -5.79 1.67
CA ALA A 67 16.58 -4.99 1.42
C ALA A 67 16.25 -3.52 1.13
N ALA A 68 15.11 -3.24 0.48
CA ALA A 68 14.65 -1.87 0.20
C ALA A 68 13.98 -1.20 1.40
N LEU A 69 13.29 -1.97 2.25
CA LEU A 69 12.44 -1.45 3.33
C LEU A 69 13.08 -1.49 4.71
N LYS A 70 14.29 -2.03 4.85
CA LYS A 70 15.04 -1.92 6.11
C LYS A 70 15.48 -0.46 6.36
N PRO A 71 15.71 -0.05 7.62
CA PRO A 71 16.22 1.29 7.92
C PRO A 71 17.47 1.62 7.12
N GLY A 72 17.48 2.81 6.51
CA GLY A 72 18.56 3.30 5.65
C GLY A 72 18.05 4.20 4.52
N SER A 73 18.98 4.72 3.72
CA SER A 73 18.70 5.75 2.72
C SER A 73 17.60 5.39 1.72
N LEU A 74 17.49 4.11 1.33
CA LEU A 74 16.47 3.66 0.38
C LEU A 74 15.04 3.87 0.91
N LEU A 75 14.83 3.58 2.20
CA LEU A 75 13.54 3.83 2.85
C LEU A 75 13.36 5.31 3.13
N ASP A 76 14.42 6.03 3.51
CA ASP A 76 14.37 7.46 3.78
C ASP A 76 13.97 8.28 2.53
N ASP A 77 14.44 7.88 1.35
CA ASP A 77 14.06 8.50 0.07
C ASP A 77 12.56 8.34 -0.20
N MET A 78 12.02 7.14 0.02
CA MET A 78 10.57 6.88 -0.11
C MET A 78 9.75 7.71 0.89
N ASN A 79 10.19 7.75 2.15
CA ASN A 79 9.54 8.53 3.19
C ASN A 79 9.55 10.03 2.88
N ARG A 80 10.65 10.55 2.33
CA ARG A 80 10.76 11.96 1.93
C ARG A 80 9.73 12.32 0.86
N VAL A 81 9.58 11.49 -0.17
CA VAL A 81 8.57 11.71 -1.22
C VAL A 81 7.17 11.65 -0.62
N MET A 82 6.88 10.66 0.22
CA MET A 82 5.57 10.52 0.84
C MET A 82 5.21 11.75 1.69
N VAL A 83 6.11 12.20 2.56
CA VAL A 83 5.89 13.39 3.40
C VAL A 83 5.67 14.65 2.56
N GLN A 84 6.42 14.82 1.47
CA GLN A 84 6.24 15.96 0.56
C GLN A 84 4.88 15.95 -0.13
N GLU A 85 4.39 14.78 -0.56
CA GLU A 85 3.06 14.66 -1.19
C GLU A 85 1.91 14.87 -0.18
N ILE A 86 2.09 14.44 1.07
CA ILE A 86 1.14 14.74 2.15
C ILE A 86 1.11 16.23 2.44
N ALA A 87 2.28 16.89 2.56
CA ALA A 87 2.36 18.33 2.79
C ALA A 87 1.63 19.12 1.69
N LYS A 88 1.90 18.81 0.41
CA LYS A 88 1.18 19.40 -0.73
C LYS A 88 -0.34 19.18 -0.62
N SER A 89 -0.77 17.98 -0.22
CA SER A 89 -2.19 17.67 -0.06
C SER A 89 -2.86 18.49 1.06
N LEU A 90 -2.12 18.78 2.13
CA LEU A 90 -2.58 19.65 3.22
C LEU A 90 -2.65 21.12 2.78
N ASP A 91 -1.67 21.60 2.01
CA ASP A 91 -1.68 22.97 1.46
C ASP A 91 -2.93 23.20 0.60
N LEU A 92 -3.32 22.19 -0.19
CA LEU A 92 -4.54 22.22 -1.01
C LEU A 92 -5.84 22.26 -0.20
N LEU A 93 -5.80 21.95 1.11
CA LEU A 93 -6.97 22.08 1.99
C LEU A 93 -7.18 23.50 2.50
N GLN A 94 -6.18 24.37 2.41
CA GLN A 94 -6.23 25.72 2.98
C GLN A 94 -7.40 26.51 2.36
N PRO A 95 -8.40 26.92 3.17
CA PRO A 95 -9.46 27.81 2.70
C PRO A 95 -8.93 29.25 2.53
N PRO A 96 -9.67 30.12 1.82
CA PRO A 96 -9.45 31.56 1.88
C PRO A 96 -9.43 32.07 3.33
N GLU A 97 -8.77 33.20 3.55
CA GLU A 97 -8.67 33.79 4.89
C GLU A 97 -10.06 34.10 5.47
N GLY A 98 -10.30 33.68 6.72
CA GLY A 98 -11.58 33.82 7.39
C GLY A 98 -12.64 32.76 7.05
N GLU A 99 -12.35 31.84 6.12
CA GLU A 99 -13.27 30.79 5.70
C GLU A 99 -12.95 29.42 6.31
N SER A 100 -13.95 28.54 6.33
CA SER A 100 -13.82 27.15 6.75
C SER A 100 -14.17 26.21 5.60
N ARG A 101 -13.41 25.12 5.45
CA ARG A 101 -13.67 24.11 4.43
C ARG A 101 -14.15 22.81 5.06
N ARG A 102 -15.28 22.28 4.57
CA ARG A 102 -15.75 20.95 4.93
C ARG A 102 -15.29 19.92 3.89
N ILE A 103 -14.71 18.83 4.37
CA ILE A 103 -14.25 17.72 3.53
C ILE A 103 -14.83 16.39 4.02
N GLY A 104 -14.95 15.42 3.12
CA GLY A 104 -15.18 14.03 3.50
C GLY A 104 -13.86 13.37 3.88
N MET A 105 -13.57 13.25 5.18
CA MET A 105 -12.27 12.77 5.70
C MET A 105 -11.82 11.44 5.07
N ASN A 106 -12.73 10.46 4.98
CA ASN A 106 -12.40 9.15 4.40
C ASN A 106 -12.05 9.26 2.91
N ALA A 107 -12.85 9.98 2.12
CA ALA A 107 -12.61 10.14 0.69
C ALA A 107 -11.30 10.89 0.43
N TRP A 108 -11.07 11.98 1.16
CA TRP A 108 -9.84 12.76 1.06
C TRP A 108 -8.60 11.94 1.44
N LEU A 109 -8.63 11.24 2.59
CA LEU A 109 -7.52 10.38 3.01
C LEU A 109 -7.25 9.26 2.01
N LYS A 110 -8.30 8.65 1.46
CA LYS A 110 -8.15 7.61 0.45
C LYS A 110 -7.41 8.12 -0.78
N ASP A 111 -7.80 9.27 -1.31
CA ASP A 111 -7.16 9.88 -2.49
C ASP A 111 -5.72 10.35 -2.18
N THR A 112 -5.53 11.03 -1.04
CA THR A 112 -4.23 11.54 -0.59
C THR A 112 -3.23 10.42 -0.31
N ILE A 113 -3.62 9.39 0.44
CA ILE A 113 -2.76 8.23 0.74
C ILE A 113 -2.48 7.43 -0.53
N THR A 114 -3.47 7.24 -1.42
CA THR A 114 -3.23 6.60 -2.73
C THR A 114 -2.15 7.34 -3.49
N THR A 115 -2.29 8.65 -3.65
CA THR A 115 -1.36 9.47 -4.42
C THR A 115 0.03 9.50 -3.80
N ALA A 116 0.13 9.82 -2.50
CA ALA A 116 1.41 9.96 -1.80
C ALA A 116 2.20 8.64 -1.78
N THR A 117 1.53 7.52 -1.49
CA THR A 117 2.17 6.20 -1.44
C THR A 117 2.63 5.76 -2.83
N THR A 118 1.77 5.88 -3.84
CA THR A 118 2.08 5.39 -5.19
C THR A 118 3.13 6.23 -5.90
N ARG A 119 3.16 7.56 -5.68
CA ARG A 119 4.27 8.40 -6.15
C ARG A 119 5.59 8.09 -5.45
N SER A 120 5.54 7.80 -4.14
CA SER A 120 6.72 7.35 -3.38
C SER A 120 7.28 6.04 -3.92
N VAL A 121 6.42 5.09 -4.34
CA VAL A 121 6.85 3.78 -4.85
C VAL A 121 7.23 3.83 -6.33
N TYR A 122 6.37 4.35 -7.20
CA TYR A 122 6.47 4.24 -8.66
C TYR A 122 7.16 5.44 -9.33
N GLY A 123 7.40 6.52 -8.59
CA GLY A 123 8.11 7.70 -9.06
C GLY A 123 7.30 8.54 -10.06
N PRO A 124 7.97 9.36 -10.90
CA PRO A 124 7.33 10.37 -11.75
C PRO A 124 6.38 9.84 -12.83
N MET A 125 6.45 8.54 -13.14
CA MET A 125 5.60 7.89 -14.15
C MET A 125 4.47 7.07 -13.50
N ASN A 126 4.13 7.36 -12.25
CA ASN A 126 3.12 6.67 -11.47
C ASN A 126 1.79 6.45 -12.24
N PRO A 127 1.37 5.20 -12.50
CA PRO A 127 0.09 4.92 -13.16
C PRO A 127 -1.13 5.49 -12.45
N TYR A 128 -1.05 5.67 -11.12
CA TYR A 128 -2.15 6.15 -10.29
C TYR A 128 -2.39 7.66 -10.36
N ASP A 129 -1.51 8.41 -11.02
CA ASP A 129 -1.77 9.81 -11.34
C ASP A 129 -2.96 9.96 -12.32
N ASP A 130 -3.27 8.92 -13.10
CA ASP A 130 -4.55 8.79 -13.79
C ASP A 130 -5.64 8.35 -12.78
N LYS A 131 -6.53 9.29 -12.45
CA LYS A 131 -7.68 9.03 -11.56
C LYS A 131 -8.51 7.82 -12.00
N ALA A 132 -8.64 7.56 -13.29
CA ALA A 132 -9.42 6.44 -13.79
C ALA A 132 -8.73 5.09 -13.54
N VAL A 133 -7.41 5.05 -13.31
CA VAL A 133 -6.65 3.88 -12.85
C VAL A 133 -6.80 3.73 -11.34
N ALA A 134 -6.66 4.82 -10.57
CA ALA A 134 -6.88 4.81 -9.13
C ALA A 134 -8.29 4.35 -8.72
N ASP A 135 -9.32 4.88 -9.38
CA ASP A 135 -10.71 4.47 -9.15
C ASP A 135 -10.94 2.99 -9.54
N ALA A 136 -10.24 2.51 -10.57
CA ALA A 136 -10.30 1.11 -10.98
C ALA A 136 -9.66 0.18 -9.94
N PHE A 137 -8.53 0.56 -9.36
CA PHE A 137 -7.93 -0.20 -8.25
C PHE A 137 -8.88 -0.33 -7.07
N TRP A 138 -9.49 0.78 -6.64
CA TRP A 138 -10.42 0.75 -5.51
C TRP A 138 -11.72 -0.01 -5.82
N LYS A 139 -12.16 -0.01 -7.08
CA LYS A 139 -13.27 -0.88 -7.52
C LYS A 139 -12.89 -2.35 -7.51
N PHE A 140 -11.67 -2.69 -7.91
CA PHE A 140 -11.13 -4.05 -7.80
C PHE A 140 -11.04 -4.48 -6.34
N GLU A 141 -10.45 -3.67 -5.46
CA GLU A 141 -10.29 -3.93 -4.03
C GLU A 141 -11.65 -4.19 -3.35
N SER A 142 -12.66 -3.35 -3.60
CA SER A 142 -14.01 -3.55 -3.05
C SER A 142 -14.67 -4.87 -3.44
N GLY A 143 -14.22 -5.49 -4.54
CA GLY A 143 -14.70 -6.78 -5.02
C GLY A 143 -13.72 -7.93 -4.80
N LEU A 144 -12.62 -7.72 -4.09
CA LEU A 144 -11.55 -8.70 -3.91
C LEU A 144 -12.07 -10.04 -3.38
N MET A 145 -12.94 -10.01 -2.36
CA MET A 145 -13.53 -11.23 -1.80
C MET A 145 -14.39 -11.99 -2.81
N SER A 146 -15.10 -11.29 -3.70
CA SER A 146 -15.87 -11.94 -4.76
C SER A 146 -14.98 -12.65 -5.80
N ILE A 147 -13.75 -12.16 -6.01
CA ILE A 147 -12.75 -12.81 -6.86
C ILE A 147 -12.19 -14.05 -6.16
N LEU A 148 -11.89 -13.94 -4.86
CA LEU A 148 -11.19 -14.98 -4.11
C LEU A 148 -12.06 -16.18 -3.75
N VAL A 149 -13.30 -15.93 -3.31
CA VAL A 149 -14.19 -16.96 -2.75
C VAL A 149 -15.56 -17.01 -3.44
N GLY A 150 -15.77 -16.22 -4.49
CA GLY A 150 -17.05 -16.14 -5.20
C GLY A 150 -17.34 -17.38 -6.05
N VAL A 151 -18.62 -17.69 -6.22
CA VAL A 151 -19.10 -18.72 -7.16
C VAL A 151 -19.01 -18.17 -8.58
N LEU A 152 -18.35 -18.88 -9.50
CA LEU A 152 -18.16 -18.47 -10.90
C LEU A 152 -17.70 -17.01 -11.03
N PRO A 153 -16.48 -16.65 -10.56
CA PRO A 153 -16.02 -15.27 -10.48
C PRO A 153 -15.98 -14.55 -11.84
N SER A 154 -15.83 -15.30 -12.95
CA SER A 154 -15.95 -14.77 -14.31
C SER A 154 -17.34 -14.19 -14.64
N ILE A 155 -18.35 -14.44 -13.80
CA ILE A 155 -19.71 -13.90 -13.88
C ILE A 155 -19.99 -12.95 -12.71
N THR A 156 -19.78 -13.42 -11.48
CA THR A 156 -20.16 -12.69 -10.26
C THR A 156 -19.20 -11.57 -9.89
N ALA A 157 -17.93 -11.66 -10.33
CA ALA A 157 -16.88 -10.66 -10.09
C ALA A 157 -16.42 -9.94 -11.37
N ARG A 158 -17.24 -9.93 -12.45
CA ARG A 158 -16.89 -9.30 -13.74
C ARG A 158 -16.40 -7.86 -13.61
N LYS A 159 -17.10 -7.04 -12.83
CA LYS A 159 -16.77 -5.61 -12.65
C LYS A 159 -15.41 -5.44 -11.94
N PRO A 160 -15.15 -6.10 -10.79
CA PRO A 160 -13.83 -6.14 -10.16
C PRO A 160 -12.71 -6.69 -11.07
N ILE A 161 -12.96 -7.77 -11.82
CA ILE A 161 -11.98 -8.37 -12.75
C ILE A 161 -11.62 -7.38 -13.87
N ALA A 162 -12.62 -6.72 -14.47
CA ALA A 162 -12.37 -5.71 -15.49
C ALA A 162 -11.56 -4.53 -14.93
N ALA A 163 -11.84 -4.12 -13.70
CA ALA A 163 -11.11 -3.06 -13.01
C ALA A 163 -9.65 -3.46 -12.72
N ARG A 164 -9.42 -4.69 -12.23
CA ARG A 164 -8.08 -5.27 -12.09
C ARG A 164 -7.30 -5.24 -13.40
N ASN A 165 -7.91 -5.70 -14.48
CA ASN A 165 -7.26 -5.75 -15.79
C ASN A 165 -6.91 -4.35 -16.31
N LYS A 166 -7.71 -3.32 -15.97
CA LYS A 166 -7.37 -1.93 -16.30
C LYS A 166 -6.10 -1.47 -15.56
N VAL A 167 -5.98 -1.79 -14.27
CA VAL A 167 -4.78 -1.46 -13.48
C VAL A 167 -3.55 -2.21 -14.02
N ALA A 168 -3.68 -3.51 -14.30
CA ALA A 168 -2.61 -4.31 -14.88
C ALA A 168 -2.12 -3.72 -16.21
N LYS A 169 -3.02 -3.32 -17.11
CA LYS A 169 -2.64 -2.66 -18.38
C LYS A 169 -1.91 -1.33 -18.18
N ALA A 170 -2.28 -0.56 -17.15
CA ALA A 170 -1.59 0.68 -16.83
C ALA A 170 -0.16 0.41 -16.34
N PHE A 171 0.04 -0.64 -15.54
CA PHE A 171 1.38 -1.09 -15.14
C PHE A 171 2.19 -1.65 -16.32
N GLU A 172 1.57 -2.37 -17.23
CA GLU A 172 2.23 -2.87 -18.43
C GLU A 172 2.77 -1.70 -19.29
N ALA A 173 1.96 -0.66 -19.49
CA ALA A 173 2.38 0.57 -20.16
C ALA A 173 3.52 1.28 -19.40
N TYR A 174 3.44 1.34 -18.08
CA TYR A 174 4.47 1.91 -17.21
C TYR A 174 5.81 1.19 -17.34
N TYR A 175 5.82 -0.15 -17.31
CA TYR A 175 7.06 -0.91 -17.46
C TYR A 175 7.64 -0.79 -18.87
N ASN A 176 6.80 -0.89 -19.92
CA ASN A 176 7.22 -0.71 -21.31
C ASN A 176 7.84 0.67 -21.57
N ALA A 177 7.34 1.71 -20.92
CA ALA A 177 7.85 3.07 -21.03
C ALA A 177 9.12 3.32 -20.18
N GLY A 178 9.63 2.31 -19.47
CA GLY A 178 10.81 2.46 -18.60
C GLY A 178 10.51 3.23 -17.31
N GLY A 179 9.27 3.15 -16.80
CA GLY A 179 8.87 3.84 -15.58
C GLY A 179 9.60 3.32 -14.34
N VAL A 180 9.86 2.02 -14.27
CA VAL A 180 10.50 1.38 -13.10
C VAL A 180 11.92 1.89 -12.84
N GLN A 181 12.65 2.31 -13.87
CA GLN A 181 14.01 2.83 -13.75
C GLN A 181 14.09 4.15 -12.97
N LYS A 182 12.98 4.90 -12.88
CA LYS A 182 12.86 6.14 -12.10
C LYS A 182 12.05 5.97 -10.81
N ALA A 183 11.68 4.72 -10.48
CA ALA A 183 10.90 4.38 -9.30
C ALA A 183 11.78 4.26 -8.06
N SER A 184 11.16 3.99 -6.91
CA SER A 184 11.87 3.64 -5.68
C SER A 184 12.72 2.38 -5.83
N ALA A 185 13.70 2.21 -4.94
CA ALA A 185 14.47 0.98 -4.86
C ALA A 185 13.60 -0.25 -4.54
N LEU A 186 12.47 -0.07 -3.84
CA LEU A 186 11.49 -1.14 -3.61
C LEU A 186 10.93 -1.66 -4.95
N ALA A 187 10.39 -0.76 -5.76
CA ALA A 187 9.80 -1.10 -7.06
C ALA A 187 10.84 -1.71 -8.00
N GLN A 188 12.03 -1.12 -8.08
CA GLN A 188 13.13 -1.62 -8.91
C GLN A 188 13.58 -3.02 -8.51
N LYS A 189 13.83 -3.26 -7.21
CA LYS A 189 14.32 -4.56 -6.73
C LYS A 189 13.27 -5.65 -6.88
N ARG A 190 12.00 -5.33 -6.62
CA ARG A 190 10.90 -6.28 -6.81
C ARG A 190 10.75 -6.67 -8.29
N TYR A 191 10.71 -5.68 -9.17
CA TYR A 191 10.66 -5.90 -10.63
C TYR A 191 11.85 -6.76 -11.09
N GLN A 192 13.05 -6.48 -10.60
CA GLN A 192 14.24 -7.25 -10.98
C GLN A 192 14.17 -8.70 -10.51
N ALA A 193 13.59 -9.00 -9.34
CA ALA A 193 13.38 -10.37 -8.89
C ALA A 193 12.44 -11.14 -9.83
N GLU A 194 11.37 -10.50 -10.30
CA GLU A 194 10.44 -11.11 -11.26
C GLU A 194 11.09 -11.33 -12.64
N VAL A 195 11.85 -10.34 -13.14
CA VAL A 195 12.63 -10.46 -14.39
C VAL A 195 13.67 -11.58 -14.31
N ASN A 196 14.42 -11.67 -13.21
CA ASN A 196 15.44 -12.70 -13.01
C ASN A 196 14.85 -14.12 -13.02
N ASN A 197 13.59 -14.26 -12.61
CA ASN A 197 12.86 -15.52 -12.63
C ASN A 197 12.13 -15.77 -13.97
N ASN A 198 12.36 -14.93 -14.98
CA ASN A 198 11.76 -15.02 -16.32
C ASN A 198 10.23 -14.88 -16.31
N ILE A 199 9.66 -14.08 -15.41
CA ILE A 199 8.23 -13.77 -15.47
C ILE A 199 7.96 -12.88 -16.69
N PRO A 200 6.97 -13.22 -17.54
CA PRO A 200 6.56 -12.37 -18.65
C PRO A 200 6.12 -10.98 -18.16
N LEU A 201 6.46 -9.92 -18.90
CA LEU A 201 6.18 -8.54 -18.49
C LEU A 201 4.69 -8.27 -18.17
N GLU A 202 3.78 -8.87 -18.93
CA GLU A 202 2.35 -8.78 -18.66
C GLU A 202 1.97 -9.36 -17.28
N ASP A 203 2.63 -10.44 -16.87
CA ASP A 203 2.40 -11.06 -15.56
C ASP A 203 3.09 -10.31 -14.43
N ILE A 204 4.23 -9.66 -14.68
CA ILE A 204 4.81 -8.66 -13.76
C ILE A 204 3.78 -7.56 -13.51
N ALA A 205 3.19 -7.01 -14.56
CA ALA A 205 2.16 -5.98 -14.45
C ALA A 205 0.90 -6.45 -13.70
N ARG A 206 0.52 -7.72 -13.86
CA ARG A 206 -0.57 -8.34 -13.07
C ARG A 206 -0.18 -8.50 -11.60
N TYR A 207 1.02 -8.98 -11.30
CA TYR A 207 1.51 -9.11 -9.92
C TYR A 207 1.63 -7.76 -9.22
N GLU A 208 1.92 -6.69 -9.94
CA GLU A 208 1.99 -5.35 -9.37
C GLU A 208 0.61 -4.80 -8.95
N VAL A 209 -0.50 -5.35 -9.48
CA VAL A 209 -1.83 -5.09 -8.90
C VAL A 209 -1.92 -5.63 -7.47
N GLY A 210 -1.34 -6.80 -7.19
CA GLY A 210 -1.16 -7.31 -5.84
C GLY A 210 -0.18 -6.48 -5.01
N GLY A 211 0.86 -5.91 -5.64
CA GLY A 211 1.74 -4.94 -5.00
C GLY A 211 1.03 -3.68 -4.54
N SER A 212 0.10 -3.18 -5.36
CA SER A 212 -0.75 -2.05 -5.02
C SER A 212 -1.65 -2.36 -3.81
N ILE A 213 -2.12 -3.61 -3.66
CA ILE A 213 -2.83 -4.03 -2.45
C ILE A 213 -1.92 -3.84 -1.24
N ALA A 214 -0.72 -4.42 -1.29
CA ALA A 214 0.22 -4.45 -0.15
C ALA A 214 0.58 -3.04 0.36
N ILE A 215 0.70 -2.05 -0.53
CA ILE A 215 1.10 -0.68 -0.14
C ILE A 215 -0.09 0.22 0.24
N LEU A 216 -1.32 -0.07 -0.22
CA LEU A 216 -2.48 0.83 -0.07
C LEU A 216 -3.53 0.39 0.95
N VAL A 217 -3.94 -0.89 0.93
CA VAL A 217 -5.23 -1.27 1.53
C VAL A 217 -5.23 -1.26 3.05
N ASN A 218 -4.05 -1.29 3.67
CA ASN A 218 -3.90 -1.13 5.12
C ASN A 218 -3.62 0.33 5.50
N THR A 219 -2.82 1.03 4.69
CA THR A 219 -2.34 2.39 4.98
C THR A 219 -3.48 3.40 5.02
N ALA A 220 -4.37 3.39 4.03
CA ALA A 220 -5.47 4.36 3.96
C ALA A 220 -6.49 4.19 5.12
N PRO A 221 -6.99 2.97 5.42
CA PRO A 221 -7.84 2.77 6.58
C PRO A 221 -7.14 3.06 7.92
N ALA A 222 -5.85 2.71 8.06
CA ALA A 222 -5.09 3.03 9.27
C ALA A 222 -4.99 4.53 9.51
N ALA A 223 -4.75 5.33 8.46
CA ALA A 223 -4.76 6.79 8.57
C ALA A 223 -6.14 7.33 8.98
N PHE A 224 -7.21 6.80 8.40
CA PHE A 224 -8.58 7.18 8.76
C PHE A 224 -8.90 6.90 10.23
N TRP A 225 -8.65 5.67 10.69
CA TRP A 225 -8.92 5.30 12.07
C TRP A 225 -8.04 6.06 13.06
N THR A 226 -6.76 6.27 12.73
CA THR A 226 -5.87 7.09 13.55
C THR A 226 -6.45 8.49 13.76
N LEU A 227 -6.83 9.19 12.69
CA LEU A 227 -7.38 10.55 12.81
C LEU A 227 -8.74 10.56 13.51
N LEU A 228 -9.62 9.61 13.20
CA LEU A 228 -10.92 9.51 13.86
C LEU A 228 -10.75 9.32 15.37
N LEU A 229 -9.87 8.40 15.79
CA LEU A 229 -9.65 8.10 17.20
C LEU A 229 -8.97 9.26 17.92
N LEU A 230 -8.01 9.94 17.31
CA LEU A 230 -7.40 11.16 17.86
C LEU A 230 -8.45 12.24 18.15
N HIS A 231 -9.41 12.43 17.25
CA HIS A 231 -10.48 13.42 17.43
C HIS A 231 -11.60 12.95 18.38
N SER A 232 -11.76 11.65 18.57
CA SER A 232 -12.83 11.08 19.41
C SER A 232 -12.45 10.92 20.87
N HIS A 233 -11.16 10.98 21.22
CA HIS A 233 -10.67 10.82 22.59
C HIS A 233 -10.28 12.19 23.18
N PRO A 234 -11.01 12.70 24.19
CA PRO A 234 -10.67 13.95 24.86
C PRO A 234 -9.23 13.94 25.40
N GLY A 235 -8.53 15.07 25.29
CA GLY A 235 -7.13 15.23 25.75
C GLY A 235 -6.08 14.75 24.74
N LEU A 236 -6.29 13.59 24.09
CA LEU A 236 -5.28 12.95 23.25
C LEU A 236 -4.75 13.83 22.10
N LEU A 237 -5.63 14.58 21.43
CA LEU A 237 -5.22 15.49 20.35
C LEU A 237 -4.35 16.65 20.86
N GLY A 238 -4.58 17.11 22.10
CA GLY A 238 -3.76 18.14 22.74
C GLY A 238 -2.34 17.62 22.99
N ASP A 239 -2.25 16.47 23.66
CA ASP A 239 -0.97 15.82 23.99
C ASP A 239 -0.09 15.60 22.75
N ILE A 240 -0.68 15.05 21.68
CA ILE A 240 0.06 14.81 20.42
C ILE A 240 0.54 16.11 19.75
N ARG A 241 -0.22 17.21 19.87
CA ARG A 241 0.20 18.51 19.34
C ARG A 241 1.34 19.12 20.14
N GLU A 242 1.32 18.97 21.45
CA GLU A 242 2.41 19.42 22.33
C GLU A 242 3.70 18.68 22.00
N ASP A 243 3.64 17.35 21.88
CA ASP A 243 4.78 16.52 21.49
C ASP A 243 5.34 16.94 20.11
N ALA A 244 4.47 17.13 19.12
CA ALA A 244 4.87 17.56 17.78
C ALA A 244 5.51 18.96 17.77
N ALA A 245 4.98 19.89 18.57
CA ALA A 245 5.55 21.23 18.73
C ALA A 245 6.94 21.18 19.38
N ALA A 246 7.12 20.36 20.41
CA ALA A 246 8.41 20.18 21.07
C ALA A 246 9.48 19.61 20.13
N MET A 247 9.11 18.59 19.33
CA MET A 247 10.01 18.00 18.33
C MET A 247 10.46 19.02 17.28
N THR A 248 9.53 19.80 16.72
CA THR A 248 9.85 20.78 15.66
C THR A 248 10.65 21.96 16.18
N ALA A 249 10.38 22.44 17.40
CA ALA A 249 11.18 23.47 18.06
C ALA A 249 12.63 23.02 18.30
N SER A 250 12.85 21.76 18.67
CA SER A 250 14.19 21.21 18.92
C SER A 250 15.05 21.05 17.67
N CYS A 251 14.42 20.89 16.49
CA CYS A 251 15.14 20.71 15.22
C CYS A 251 15.55 22.03 14.54
N GLY A 252 15.34 23.19 15.17
CA GLY A 252 15.65 24.51 14.57
C GLY A 252 14.72 24.92 13.42
N TRP A 253 13.70 24.11 13.12
CA TRP A 253 12.64 24.46 12.18
C TRP A 253 11.54 25.20 12.95
N ARG A 254 11.61 26.53 12.99
CA ARG A 254 10.47 27.36 13.40
C ARG A 254 9.32 27.13 12.42
N MET A 255 8.42 26.18 12.69
CA MET A 255 7.11 26.19 12.05
C MET A 255 6.26 27.27 12.70
N LEU A 256 6.16 28.40 12.03
CA LEU A 256 4.98 29.26 12.13
C LEU A 256 3.75 28.46 11.66
N ALA A 257 2.80 28.27 12.57
CA ALA A 257 1.36 28.17 12.29
C ALA A 257 0.76 26.88 11.68
N ILE A 258 1.03 25.70 12.25
CA ILE A 258 0.11 24.54 12.09
C ILE A 258 -0.59 24.15 13.42
N ALA A 259 0.06 24.36 14.57
CA ALA A 259 -0.52 23.97 15.87
C ALA A 259 -1.72 24.82 16.32
N GLU A 260 -1.82 26.10 15.90
CA GLU A 260 -2.89 27.02 16.34
C GLU A 260 -4.17 26.97 15.48
N ARG A 261 -4.20 26.25 14.35
CA ARG A 261 -5.27 26.40 13.34
C ARG A 261 -6.45 25.43 13.44
N PHE A 262 -6.50 24.61 14.49
CA PHE A 262 -7.60 23.68 14.73
C PHE A 262 -8.14 23.86 16.15
N ALA A 263 -8.77 25.01 16.39
CA ALA A 263 -9.64 25.19 17.54
C ALA A 263 -10.84 24.22 17.45
N PRO A 264 -11.27 23.61 18.56
CA PRO A 264 -12.44 22.75 18.57
C PRO A 264 -13.69 23.58 18.24
N VAL A 265 -14.40 23.23 17.17
CA VAL A 265 -15.79 23.66 16.98
C VAL A 265 -16.61 22.90 18.02
N PRO A 266 -17.38 23.57 18.90
CA PRO A 266 -18.27 22.87 19.82
C PRO A 266 -19.29 22.07 19.00
N LEU A 267 -19.37 20.76 19.26
CA LEU A 267 -20.50 19.95 18.82
C LEU A 267 -21.74 20.46 19.56
N GLY A 268 -22.42 21.44 18.96
CA GLY A 268 -23.76 21.85 19.37
C GLY A 268 -24.71 20.71 19.10
N VAL A 269 -25.10 20.00 20.16
CA VAL A 269 -26.25 19.10 20.14
C VAL A 269 -27.51 19.97 20.02
N LYS A 270 -28.21 19.85 18.90
CA LYS A 270 -29.64 20.12 18.77
C LYS A 270 -30.27 18.98 17.99
#